data_AF-A0A1G3XVQ7-F1
#
_entry.id   AF-A0A1G3XVQ7-F1
#
_cell.length_a   1.000
_cell.length_b   1.000
_cell.length_c   1.000
_cell.angle_alpha   90.00
_cell.angle_beta   90.00
_cell.angle_gamma   90.00
#
_symmetry.space_group_name_H-M   'P 1'
#
loop_
_entity.id
_entity.type
_entity.pdbx_description
1 polymer ?
#
loop_
_entity_poly.entity_id
_entity_poly.type
_entity_poly.pdbx_seq_one_letter_code
_entity_poly.pdbx_strand_id
1 'polypeptide(L)' 'MSYDSDFTPLFLKLLGKLDKPVRDRVLTAVAEVVKDPRSGSQLVFSRQVCYKWKVGDYRMIYRIDAR' A
#
# COMPACT_ATOMS: atom_id res chain seq x y z
N MET A 1 -12.64 2.82 -12.87
CA MET A 1 -12.94 1.77 -11.90
C MET A 1 -12.34 2.21 -10.58
N SER A 2 -13.15 2.41 -9.55
CA SER A 2 -12.62 2.76 -8.22
C SER A 2 -12.39 1.46 -7.47
N TYR A 3 -11.16 1.21 -7.04
CA TYR A 3 -10.92 0.21 -6.01
C TYR A 3 -11.35 0.80 -4.66
N ASP A 4 -11.50 -0.06 -3.65
CA ASP A 4 -11.61 0.35 -2.25
C ASP A 4 -10.39 -0.16 -1.48
N SER A 5 -10.04 0.51 -0.38
CA SER A 5 -8.90 0.14 0.45
C SER A 5 -9.36 -0.54 1.72
N ASP A 6 -8.88 -1.76 1.95
CA ASP A 6 -9.00 -2.45 3.24
C ASP A 6 -7.62 -2.55 3.91
N PHE A 7 -7.57 -2.25 5.21
CA PHE A 7 -6.33 -2.16 5.97
C PHE A 7 -6.20 -3.29 6.97
N THR A 8 -5.10 -4.04 6.87
CA THR A 8 -4.79 -5.06 7.88
C THR A 8 -4.50 -4.43 9.25
N PRO A 9 -4.78 -5.15 10.36
CA PRO A 9 -4.41 -4.68 11.69
C PRO A 9 -2.91 -4.38 11.83
N LEU A 10 -2.06 -5.13 11.11
CA LEU A 10 -0.62 -4.90 11.08
C LEU A 10 -0.29 -3.56 10.41
N PHE A 11 -0.95 -3.23 9.30
CA PHE A 11 -0.77 -1.95 8.61
C PHE A 11 -1.11 -0.78 9.54
N LEU A 12 -2.27 -0.81 10.20
CA LEU A 12 -2.70 0.25 11.13
C LEU A 12 -1.71 0.41 12.29
N LYS A 13 -1.23 -0.71 12.85
CA LYS A 13 -0.22 -0.70 13.91
C LYS A 13 1.11 -0.08 13.46
N LEU A 14 1.57 -0.40 12.25
CA LEU A 14 2.82 0.16 11.71
C LEU A 14 2.66 1.63 11.36
N LEU A 15 1.53 2.02 10.76
CA LEU A 15 1.20 3.41 10.43
C LEU A 15 1.21 4.31 11.67
N GLY A 16 0.68 3.81 12.80
CA GLY A 16 0.67 4.53 14.08
C GLY A 16 2.05 4.77 14.69
N LYS A 17 3.09 4.01 14.27
CA LYS A 17 4.48 4.18 14.72
C LYS A 17 5.28 5.16 13.87
N LEU A 18 4.73 5.61 12.74
CA LEU A 18 5.43 6.53 11.84
C LEU A 18 5.29 7.96 12.33
N ASP A 19 6.36 8.73 12.16
CA ASP A 19 6.32 10.18 12.34
C ASP A 19 5.29 10.81 11.41
N LYS A 20 4.66 11.90 11.86
CA LYS A 20 3.58 12.59 11.14
C LYS A 20 3.90 12.81 9.64
N PRO A 21 5.08 13.32 9.24
CA PRO A 21 5.38 13.54 7.82
C PRO A 21 5.43 12.26 6.99
N VAL A 22 5.91 11.16 7.57
CA VAL A 22 5.99 9.86 6.88
C VAL A 22 4.59 9.27 6.78
N ARG A 23 3.81 9.33 7.86
CA ARG A 23 2.41 8.88 7.88
C ARG A 23 1.58 9.58 6.80
N ASP A 24 1.70 10.90 6.68
CA ASP A 24 0.96 11.67 5.70
C ASP A 24 1.33 11.24 4.26
N ARG A 25 2.61 11.00 3.97
CA ARG A 25 3.06 10.45 2.68
C ARG A 25 2.49 9.06 2.40
N VAL A 26 2.41 8.20 3.41
CA VAL A 26 1.83 6.86 3.26
C VAL A 26 0.34 6.96 2.92
N LEU A 27 -0.40 7.84 3.60
CA LEU A 27 -1.82 8.05 3.32
C LEU A 27 -2.06 8.64 1.91
N THR A 28 -1.21 9.58 1.47
CA THR A 28 -1.25 10.07 0.08
C THR A 28 -1.00 8.94 -0.92
N ALA A 29 0.01 8.11 -0.68
CA ALA A 29 0.33 6.97 -1.55
C ALA A 29 -0.82 5.96 -1.60
N VAL A 30 -1.54 5.72 -0.50
CA VAL A 30 -2.75 4.88 -0.51
C VAL A 30 -3.82 5.48 -1.44
N ALA A 31 -4.08 6.78 -1.33
CA ALA A 31 -5.07 7.46 -2.18
C ALA A 31 -4.69 7.44 -3.67
N GLU A 32 -3.40 7.38 -4.00
CA GLU A 32 -2.90 7.19 -5.37
C GLU A 32 -3.10 5.74 -5.84
N VAL A 33 -2.70 4.78 -5.00
CA VAL A 33 -2.82 3.34 -5.32
C VAL A 33 -4.27 2.92 -5.53
N VAL A 34 -5.23 3.48 -4.80
CA VAL A 34 -6.66 3.18 -5.01
C VAL A 34 -7.17 3.59 -6.40
N LYS A 35 -6.57 4.62 -7.02
CA LYS A 35 -6.96 5.09 -8.36
C LYS A 35 -6.47 4.14 -9.45
N ASP A 36 -5.26 3.61 -9.30
CA ASP A 36 -4.67 2.62 -10.20
C ASP A 36 -3.74 1.68 -9.45
N PRO A 37 -4.25 0.58 -8.87
CA PRO A 37 -3.44 -0.28 -8.01
C PRO A 37 -2.42 -1.11 -8.78
N ARG A 38 -2.54 -1.22 -10.11
CA ARG A 38 -1.57 -1.97 -10.94
C ARG A 38 -0.36 -1.13 -11.35
N SER A 39 -0.37 0.17 -11.06
CA SER A 39 0.78 1.05 -11.30
C SER A 39 1.98 0.73 -10.38
N GLY A 40 1.76 0.00 -9.28
CA GLY A 40 2.85 -0.51 -8.43
C GLY A 40 3.61 -1.66 -9.07
N SER A 41 4.81 -1.95 -8.55
CA SER A 41 5.59 -3.09 -9.03
C SER A 41 5.12 -4.39 -8.37
N GLN A 42 5.04 -5.49 -9.11
CA GLN A 42 4.73 -6.79 -8.52
C GLN A 42 5.87 -7.25 -7.59
N LEU A 43 5.50 -7.88 -6.48
CA LEU A 43 6.44 -8.53 -5.56
C LEU A 43 6.85 -9.89 -6.14
N VAL A 44 8.05 -9.95 -6.71
CA VAL A 44 8.66 -11.20 -7.18
C VAL A 44 9.05 -12.03 -5.94
N PHE A 45 8.77 -13.34 -5.96
CA PHE A 45 9.01 -14.31 -4.85
C PHE A 45 7.95 -14.43 -3.74
N SER A 46 6.73 -13.92 -3.93
CA SER A 46 5.62 -14.21 -3.02
C SER A 46 4.71 -15.32 -3.58
N ARG A 47 4.25 -16.24 -2.70
CA ARG A 47 3.22 -17.24 -3.06
C ARG A 47 1.87 -16.62 -3.42
N GLN A 48 1.59 -15.41 -2.91
CA GLN A 48 0.41 -14.62 -3.24
C GLN A 48 0.80 -13.47 -4.17
N VAL A 49 -0.07 -13.11 -5.11
CA VAL A 49 0.11 -11.94 -5.97
C VAL A 49 -0.01 -10.68 -5.11
N CYS A 50 1.14 -10.14 -4.73
CA CYS A 50 1.27 -8.89 -4.00
C CYS A 50 1.97 -7.85 -4.87
N TYR A 51 1.69 -6.58 -4.60
CA TYR A 51 2.30 -5.43 -5.21
C TYR A 51 3.03 -4.60 -4.15
N LYS A 52 4.02 -3.83 -4.59
CA LYS A 52 4.80 -2.93 -3.75
C LYS A 52 4.79 -1.51 -4.32
N TRP A 53 4.71 -0.53 -3.42
CA TRP A 53 4.81 0.89 -3.72
C TRP A 53 5.89 1.54 -2.85
N LYS A 54 6.77 2.36 -3.44
CA LYS A 54 7.83 3.05 -2.70
C LYS A 54 7.28 4.37 -2.13
N VAL A 55 7.47 4.59 -0.83
CA VAL A 55 7.10 5.83 -0.12
C VAL A 55 8.32 6.31 0.66
N GLY A 56 9.18 7.08 -0.01
CA GLY A 56 10.49 7.47 0.57
C GLY A 56 11.34 6.25 0.89
N ASP A 57 11.71 6.11 2.17
CA ASP A 57 12.50 4.97 2.69
C ASP A 57 11.65 3.73 2.99
N TYR A 58 10.33 3.88 2.95
CA TYR A 58 9.37 2.80 3.24
C TYR A 58 8.84 2.18 1.96
N ARG A 59 8.32 0.95 2.07
CA ARG A 59 7.56 0.30 1.02
C ARG A 59 6.23 -0.17 1.57
N MET A 60 5.15 0.20 0.89
CA MET A 60 3.84 -0.36 1.14
C MET A 60 3.71 -1.65 0.34
N ILE A 61 3.18 -2.69 0.96
CA ILE A 61 2.86 -3.96 0.31
C ILE A 61 1.35 -4.12 0.38
N TYR A 62 0.72 -4.43 -0.76
CA TYR A 62 -0.71 -4.58 -0.85
C TYR A 62 -1.08 -5.71 -1.82
N ARG A 63 -2.34 -6.14 -1.74
CA ARG A 63 -2.93 -7.12 -2.65
C ARG A 63 -4.08 -6.44 -3.38
N ILE A 64 -4.32 -6.89 -4.62
CA ILE A 64 -5.46 -6.44 -5.41
C ILE A 64 -6.45 -7.60 -5.41
N ASP A 65 -7.62 -7.40 -4.81
CA ASP A 65 -8.73 -8.33 -4.94
C ASP A 65 -9.60 -7.84 -6.11
N ALA A 66 -9.30 -8.35 -7.31
CA ALA A 66 -10.13 -8.17 -8.49
C ALA A 66 -10.77 -9.52 -8.77
N ARG A 67 -12.06 -9.65 -8.44
CA ARG A 67 -12.88 -10.75 -8.96
C ARG A 67 -12.99 -10.66 -10.47
#